data_AF-A0A6G0Y3X1-F1
#
_entry.id   AF-A0A6G0Y3X1-F1
#
_cell.length_a   1.000
_cell.length_b   1.000
_cell.length_c   1.000
_cell.angle_alpha   90.00
_cell.angle_beta   90.00
_cell.angle_gamma   90.00
#
_symmetry.space_group_name_H-M   'P 1'
#
loop_
_entity.id
_entity.type
_entity.pdbx_description
1 polymer ?
#
loop_
_entity_poly.entity_id
_entity_poly.type
_entity_poly.pdbx_seq_one_letter_code
_entity_poly.pdbx_strand_id
1 'polypeptide(L)' 'NPNRKYFHFGLTESLLKYYSSINNIPNIVELVIGIDGLPIARCSNSQLWPILAYVKPENSFEKKTCIPCWFILG' A
#
# COMPACT_ATOMS: atom_id res chain seq x y z
N ASN A 1 -10.77 19.52 4.21
CA ASN A 1 -12.21 19.30 4.50
C ASN A 1 -12.27 18.25 5.60
N PRO A 2 -12.78 18.53 6.81
CA PRO A 2 -12.52 17.72 8.01
C PRO A 2 -13.14 16.30 8.03
N ASN A 3 -13.76 15.84 6.94
CA ASN A 3 -14.52 14.58 6.90
C ASN A 3 -13.96 13.48 5.98
N ARG A 4 -12.80 13.67 5.33
CA ARG A 4 -12.22 12.61 4.50
C ARG A 4 -11.50 11.58 5.35
N LYS A 5 -12.07 10.39 5.46
CA LYS A 5 -11.47 9.26 6.18
C LYS A 5 -10.75 8.34 5.19
N TYR A 6 -9.57 7.90 5.57
CA TYR A 6 -8.76 6.94 4.82
C TYR A 6 -8.86 5.56 5.48
N PHE A 7 -9.14 4.55 4.68
CA PHE A 7 -9.12 3.15 5.09
C PHE A 7 -8.29 2.36 4.11
N HIS A 8 -7.46 1.44 4.60
CA HIS A 8 -6.70 0.50 3.78
C HIS A 8 -6.96 -0.94 4.22
N PHE A 9 -6.85 -1.88 3.28
CA PHE A 9 -6.98 -3.31 3.54
C PHE A 9 -5.79 -4.07 2.95
N GLY A 10 -5.32 -5.10 3.66
CA GLY A 10 -4.26 -6.01 3.18
C GLY A 10 -2.83 -5.51 3.34
N LEU A 11 -2.61 -4.29 3.83
CA LEU A 11 -1.26 -3.70 3.95
C LEU A 11 -0.46 -4.42 5.04
N THR A 12 -1.07 -4.61 6.21
CA THR A 12 -0.44 -5.28 7.35
C THR A 12 -0.08 -6.72 7.00
N GLU A 13 -1.03 -7.47 6.44
CA GLU A 13 -0.83 -8.86 6.03
C GLU A 13 0.25 -8.99 4.96
N SER A 14 0.29 -8.06 4.00
CA SER A 14 1.30 -8.05 2.95
C SER A 14 2.68 -7.71 3.46
N LEU A 15 2.80 -6.77 4.40
CA LEU A 15 4.07 -6.43 5.06
C LEU A 15 4.57 -7.59 5.93
N LEU A 16 3.69 -8.20 6.73
CA LEU A 16 4.03 -9.37 7.53
C LEU A 16 4.51 -10.52 6.64
N LYS A 17 3.81 -10.78 5.53
CA LYS A 17 4.24 -11.79 4.56
C LYS A 17 5.60 -11.45 3.93
N TYR A 18 5.81 -10.20 3.52
CA TYR A 18 7.08 -9.75 2.93
C TYR A 18 8.27 -9.95 3.89
N TYR A 19 8.12 -9.52 5.15
CA TYR A 19 9.19 -9.62 6.15
C TYR A 19 9.31 -11.01 6.78
N SER A 20 8.30 -11.87 6.71
CA SER A 20 8.37 -13.24 7.24
C SER A 20 9.47 -14.09 6.59
N SER A 21 9.88 -13.76 5.36
CA SER A 21 10.96 -14.43 4.63
C SER A 21 12.33 -13.74 4.74
N ILE A 22 12.44 -12.66 5.52
CA ILE A 22 13.66 -11.84 5.62
C ILE A 22 14.27 -12.04 7.02
N ASN A 23 15.54 -12.44 7.07
CA ASN A 23 16.24 -12.72 8.34
C ASN A 23 16.58 -11.47 9.14
N ASN A 24 16.65 -10.30 8.50
CA ASN A 24 17.02 -9.04 9.13
C ASN A 24 15.97 -7.98 8.81
N ILE A 25 15.09 -7.70 9.77
CA ILE A 25 14.03 -6.70 9.61
C ILE A 25 14.63 -5.32 9.90
N PRO A 26 14.50 -4.35 8.99
CA PRO A 26 15.05 -3.02 9.20
C PRO A 26 14.29 -2.27 10.30
N ASN A 27 14.98 -1.37 11.00
CA ASN A 27 14.37 -0.49 11.99
C ASN A 27 13.42 0.55 11.36
N ILE A 28 13.55 0.77 10.05
CA ILE A 28 12.74 1.73 9.28
C ILE A 28 12.18 0.99 8.07
N VAL A 29 10.86 1.00 7.94
CA VAL A 29 10.16 0.48 6.75
C VAL A 29 9.74 1.65 5.88
N GLU A 30 10.34 1.75 4.70
CA GLU A 30 9.95 2.74 3.69
C GLU A 30 8.97 2.12 2.69
N LEU A 31 7.79 2.73 2.56
CA LEU A 31 6.76 2.32 1.59
C LEU A 31 6.64 3.36 0.50
N VAL A 32 6.76 2.93 -0.76
CA VAL A 32 6.48 3.79 -1.91
C VAL A 32 5.05 3.53 -2.35
N ILE A 33 4.22 4.57 -2.32
CA ILE A 33 2.81 4.51 -2.67
C ILE A 33 2.59 5.27 -3.98
N GLY A 34 2.23 4.54 -5.03
CA GLY A 34 1.69 5.09 -6.26
C GLY A 34 0.17 5.10 -6.22
N ILE A 35 -0.42 6.29 -6.35
CA ILE A 35 -1.84 6.45 -6.63
C ILE A 35 -1.92 6.82 -8.11
N ASP A 36 -2.03 5.82 -8.98
CA ASP A 36 -2.19 6.02 -10.41
C ASP A 36 -3.55 5.45 -10.86
N GLY A 37 -4.24 6.19 -11.74
CA GLY A 37 -5.53 5.79 -12.32
C GLY A 37 -6.80 6.11 -11.53
N LEU A 38 -7.92 6.19 -12.26
CA LEU A 38 -9.29 6.43 -11.78
C LEU A 38 -9.72 5.42 -10.69
N PRO A 39 -10.65 5.78 -9.80
CA PRO A 39 -11.21 4.84 -8.83
C PRO A 39 -11.87 3.66 -9.54
N ILE A 40 -11.59 2.44 -9.07
CA ILE A 40 -12.16 1.19 -9.59
C ILE A 40 -13.66 1.11 -9.28
N ALA A 41 -14.08 1.70 -8.16
CA ALA A 41 -15.49 1.88 -7.85
C ALA A 41 -15.71 3.27 -7.25
N ARG A 42 -16.81 3.91 -7.66
CA ARG A 42 -17.25 5.20 -7.13
C ARG A 42 -18.71 5.09 -6.71
N CYS A 43 -18.96 5.38 -5.46
CA CYS A 43 -20.27 5.66 -4.90
C CYS A 43 -20.38 7.18 -4.63
N SER A 44 -21.58 7.68 -4.39
CA SER A 44 -21.84 9.11 -4.13
C SER A 44 -20.99 9.68 -2.98
N ASN A 45 -20.65 8.84 -2.00
CA ASN A 45 -19.91 9.22 -0.79
C ASN A 45 -18.60 8.46 -0.59
N SER A 46 -18.17 7.63 -1.54
CA SER A 46 -16.92 6.89 -1.38
C SER A 46 -16.29 6.47 -2.70
N GLN A 47 -14.98 6.37 -2.71
CA GLN A 47 -14.23 5.91 -3.87
C GLN A 47 -13.25 4.82 -3.45
N LEU A 48 -13.31 3.68 -4.13
CA LEU A 48 -12.34 2.59 -4.00
C LEU A 48 -11.25 2.79 -5.06
N TRP A 49 -10.02 2.95 -4.60
CA TRP A 49 -8.88 3.15 -5.45
C TRP A 49 -7.89 1.98 -5.29
N PRO A 50 -7.30 1.48 -6.39
CA PRO A 50 -6.20 0.55 -6.30
C PRO A 50 -4.97 1.28 -5.76
N ILE A 51 -4.36 0.75 -4.71
CA ILE A 51 -3.02 1.19 -4.30
C ILE A 51 -2.02 0.34 -5.05
N LEU A 52 -1.12 0.99 -5.78
CA LEU A 52 0.13 0.36 -6.17
C LEU A 52 1.19 0.73 -5.14
N ALA A 53 1.38 -0.10 -4.11
CA ALA A 53 2.42 0.12 -3.11
C ALA A 53 3.53 -0.92 -3.25
N TYR A 54 4.76 -0.55 -2.94
CA TYR A 54 5.85 -1.52 -2.77
C TYR A 54 6.78 -1.11 -1.65
N VAL A 55 7.37 -2.10 -0.97
CA VAL A 55 8.42 -1.86 0.03
C VAL A 55 9.67 -1.43 -0.69
N LYS A 56 10.22 -0.27 -0.33
CA LYS A 56 11.47 0.22 -0.92
C LYS A 56 12.61 -0.70 -0.48
N PRO A 57 13.29 -1.38 -1.42
CA PRO A 57 14.45 -2.19 -1.06
C PRO A 57 15.62 -1.29 -0.65
N GLU A 58 16.50 -1.79 0.21
CA GLU A 58 17.74 -1.09 0.57
C GLU A 58 18.67 -0.97 -0.63
N ASN A 59 18.66 -1.97 -1.52
CA ASN A 59 19.45 -1.96 -2.76
C ASN A 59 18.56 -1.83 -4.01
N SER A 60 18.97 -1.00 -4.95
CA SER A 60 18.24 -0.74 -6.21
C SER A 60 18.10 -1.95 -7.14
N PHE A 61 18.85 -3.02 -6.88
CA PHE A 61 18.83 -4.27 -7.66
C PHE A 61 17.86 -5.32 -7.11
N GLU A 62 17.29 -5.09 -5.92
CA GLU A 62 16.34 -6.04 -5.33
C GLU A 62 14.95 -5.91 -5.97
N LYS A 63 14.24 -7.04 -6.01
CA LYS A 63 12.88 -7.09 -6.56
C LYS A 63 11.95 -6.22 -5.72
N LYS A 64 11.25 -5.31 -6.40
CA LYS A 64 10.12 -4.56 -5.81
C LYS A 64 8.94 -5.51 -5.63
N THR A 65 8.59 -5.81 -4.38
CA THR A 65 7.37 -6.57 -4.10
C THR A 65 6.19 -5.62 -4.06
N CYS A 66 5.37 -5.68 -5.11
CA CYS A 66 4.10 -4.95 -5.16
C CYS A 66 3.11 -5.55 -4.15
N ILE A 67 2.47 -4.67 -3.40
CA ILE A 67 1.47 -4.98 -2.40
C ILE A 67 0.10 -4.63 -3.00
N PRO A 68 -0.78 -5.63 -3.22
CA PRO A 68 -2.14 -5.36 -3.64
C PRO A 68 -2.93 -4.83 -2.43
N CYS A 69 -3.10 -3.52 -2.39
CA CYS A 69 -3.93 -2.86 -1.39
C CYS A 69 -5.00 -2.00 -2.05
N TRP A 70 -6.06 -1.75 -1.29
CA TRP A 70 -7.18 -0.92 -1.72
C TRP A 70 -7.36 0.18 -0.69
N PHE A 71 -7.69 1.39 -1.15
CA PHE A 71 -8.13 2.45 -0.26
C PHE A 71 -9.53 2.95 -0.56
N ILE A 72 -10.23 3.29 0.52
CA ILE A 72 -11.52 3.96 0.46
C ILE A 72 -11.29 5.42 0.87
N LEU A 73 -11.58 6.35 -0.03
CA LEU A 73 -11.76 7.77 0.31
C LEU A 73 -13.24 8.04 0.52
N GLY A 74 -13.62 8.43 1.74
CA GLY A 74 -14.95 8.97 2.07
C GLY A 74 -15.00 10.51 2.08
#